data_AF-A0A942T9N2-F1
#
_entry.id   AF-A0A942T9N2-F1
#
_cell.length_a   1.000
_cell.length_b   1.000
_cell.length_c   1.000
_cell.angle_alpha   90.00
_cell.angle_beta   90.00
_cell.angle_gamma   90.00
#
_symmetry.space_group_name_H-M   'P 1'
#
loop_
_entity.id
_entity.type
_entity.pdbx_description
1 polymer ?
#
loop_
_entity_poly.entity_id
_entity_poly.type
_entity_poly.pdbx_seq_one_letter_code
_entity_poly.pdbx_strand_id
1 'polypeptide(L)'
;MQSEKEANALKAKIKLENLSAGTVSNSSGIFCGKNIQLTWISHGTINSGFGTLGGLNNKVNKNMNVVFDNDLIDTPTDAKHTI
;
A
#
# COMPACT_ATOMS: atom_id res chain seq x y z
N MET A 1 36.62 -21.07 23.82
CA MET A 1 36.92 -19.73 23.25
C MET A 1 37.32 -19.77 21.77
N GLN A 2 36.88 -20.78 21.00
CA GLN A 2 37.00 -20.82 19.54
C GLN A 2 35.63 -20.76 18.84
N SER A 3 34.52 -20.78 19.59
CA SER A 3 33.15 -20.88 19.08
C SER A 3 32.45 -19.53 18.85
N GLU A 4 33.14 -18.40 19.09
CA GLU A 4 32.61 -17.06 18.77
C GLU A 4 33.20 -16.49 17.47
N LYS A 5 34.18 -17.18 16.85
CA LYS A 5 34.86 -16.69 15.64
C LYS A 5 34.13 -16.98 14.32
N GLU A 6 33.08 -17.80 14.33
CA GLU A 6 32.26 -18.08 13.13
C GLU A 6 31.01 -17.20 13.01
N ALA A 7 30.80 -16.22 13.91
CA ALA A 7 29.61 -15.36 13.90
C ALA A 7 29.80 -14.02 13.16
N ASN A 8 30.94 -13.80 12.50
CA ASN A 8 31.22 -12.60 11.71
C ASN A 8 31.35 -12.92 10.21
N ALA A 9 30.41 -13.70 9.68
CA ALA A 9 30.10 -13.57 8.26
C ALA A 9 29.79 -12.08 8.03
N LEU A 10 30.62 -11.39 7.26
CA LEU A 10 30.50 -9.97 6.93
C LEU A 10 29.09 -9.70 6.39
N LYS A 11 28.17 -9.36 7.29
CA LYS A 11 26.84 -8.93 6.91
C LYS A 11 27.00 -7.57 6.27
N ALA A 12 26.66 -7.48 4.99
CA ALA A 12 26.63 -6.22 4.27
C ALA A 12 25.82 -5.20 5.09
N LYS A 13 26.50 -4.14 5.57
CA LYS A 13 25.89 -3.05 6.30
C LYS A 13 25.39 -2.04 5.28
N ILE A 14 24.12 -2.16 4.92
CA ILE A 14 23.46 -1.22 4.01
C ILE A 14 23.16 0.06 4.79
N LYS A 15 23.88 1.14 4.50
CA LYS A 15 23.60 2.48 5.04
C LYS A 15 22.84 3.24 3.96
N LEU A 16 21.55 3.43 4.18
CA LEU A 16 20.74 4.32 3.34
C LEU A 16 20.98 5.76 3.85
N GLU A 17 21.42 6.65 2.98
CA GLU A 17 21.56 8.07 3.34
C GLU A 17 20.20 8.75 3.42
N ASN A 18 19.32 8.44 2.46
CA ASN A 18 17.94 8.91 2.44
C ASN A 18 17.00 7.80 1.92
N LEU A 19 15.84 7.66 2.55
CA LEU A 19 14.71 6.87 2.06
C LEU A 19 13.53 7.81 1.89
N SER A 20 13.16 8.13 0.65
CA SER A 20 12.04 9.01 0.34
C SER A 20 10.96 8.24 -0.44
N ALA A 21 9.74 8.25 0.07
CA ALA A 21 8.56 7.78 -0.67
C ALA A 21 7.71 8.99 -1.04
N GLY A 22 7.51 9.23 -2.34
CA GLY A 22 6.74 10.38 -2.82
C GLY A 22 5.24 10.20 -2.64
N THR A 23 4.71 9.01 -2.91
CA THR A 23 3.31 8.66 -2.61
C THR A 23 3.22 7.20 -2.27
N VAL A 24 2.47 6.90 -1.22
CA VAL A 24 2.12 5.55 -0.79
C VAL A 24 0.59 5.51 -0.81
N SER A 25 0.03 4.57 -1.56
CA SER A 25 -1.42 4.45 -1.73
C SER A 25 -1.98 3.26 -0.95
N ASN A 26 -3.26 2.99 -1.13
CA ASN A 26 -3.99 1.94 -0.41
C ASN A 26 -3.23 0.60 -0.43
N SER A 27 -3.35 -0.15 0.67
CA SER A 27 -2.77 -1.50 0.81
C SER A 27 -1.23 -1.56 0.66
N SER A 28 -0.53 -0.52 1.11
CA SER A 28 0.93 -0.42 0.95
C SER A 28 1.66 -0.33 2.29
N GLY A 29 2.93 -0.74 2.31
CA GLY A 29 3.82 -0.59 3.46
C GLY A 29 5.28 -0.54 3.02
N ILE A 30 6.11 0.18 3.78
CA ILE A 30 7.55 0.32 3.53
C ILE A 30 8.30 -0.33 4.68
N PHE A 31 9.18 -1.28 4.36
CA PHE A 31 9.85 -2.13 5.35
C PHE A 31 11.36 -2.14 5.14
N CYS A 32 12.11 -2.10 6.25
CA CYS A 32 13.56 -2.16 6.25
C CYS A 32 14.06 -3.05 7.38
N GLY A 33 15.07 -3.88 7.10
CA GLY A 33 15.65 -4.83 8.05
C GLY A 33 15.05 -6.24 7.93
N LYS A 34 15.33 -7.09 8.92
CA LYS A 34 14.79 -8.45 8.98
C LYS A 34 13.36 -8.39 9.52
N ASN A 35 12.38 -8.73 8.69
CA ASN A 35 10.97 -8.71 9.05
C ASN A 35 10.25 -9.96 8.52
N ILE A 36 9.23 -10.39 9.24
CA ILE A 36 8.28 -11.43 8.82
C ILE A 36 6.93 -10.73 8.70
N GLN A 37 6.35 -10.70 7.49
CA GLN A 37 5.03 -10.14 7.23
C GLN A 37 4.10 -11.29 6.87
N LEU A 38 3.11 -11.53 7.72
CA LEU A 38 2.12 -12.60 7.53
C LEU A 38 0.72 -12.01 7.71
N THR A 39 -0.25 -12.64 7.07
CA THR A 39 -1.68 -12.32 7.22
C THR A 39 -2.04 -10.89 6.78
N TRP A 40 -1.47 -10.44 5.66
CA TRP A 40 -1.86 -9.18 5.03
C TRP A 40 -3.14 -9.38 4.23
N ILE A 41 -4.20 -8.67 4.62
CA ILE A 41 -5.49 -8.68 3.94
C ILE A 41 -5.90 -7.22 3.75
N SER A 42 -6.33 -6.87 2.55
CA SER A 42 -6.87 -5.55 2.26
C SER A 42 -8.01 -5.66 1.27
N HIS A 43 -9.06 -4.89 1.52
CA HIS A 43 -10.25 -4.78 0.69
C HIS A 43 -10.51 -3.30 0.43
N GLY A 44 -11.01 -2.97 -0.75
CA GLY A 44 -11.37 -1.61 -1.08
C GLY A 44 -12.34 -1.56 -2.25
N THR A 45 -13.38 -0.76 -2.08
CA THR A 45 -14.31 -0.38 -3.14
C THR A 45 -14.12 1.10 -3.44
N ILE A 46 -14.19 1.47 -4.72
CA ILE A 46 -14.00 2.85 -5.15
C ILE A 46 -15.04 3.17 -6.22
N ASN A 47 -15.90 4.12 -5.88
CA ASN A 47 -16.89 4.68 -6.79
C ASN A 47 -16.58 6.17 -6.99
N SER A 48 -16.16 6.55 -8.19
CA SER A 48 -15.80 7.94 -8.50
C SER A 48 -16.54 8.45 -9.71
N GLY A 49 -17.37 9.48 -9.53
CA GLY A 49 -18.14 10.08 -10.62
C GLY A 49 -17.36 11.07 -11.45
N PHE A 50 -16.36 11.72 -10.87
CA PHE A 50 -15.59 12.76 -11.55
C PHE A 50 -14.09 12.50 -11.58
N GLY A 51 -13.57 11.67 -10.66
CA GLY A 51 -12.14 11.42 -10.55
C GLY A 51 -11.37 12.61 -9.96
N THR A 52 -10.08 12.68 -10.31
CA THR A 52 -9.15 13.68 -9.79
C THR A 52 -8.79 14.71 -10.84
N LEU A 53 -8.70 15.98 -10.44
CA LEU A 53 -8.25 17.10 -11.26
C LEU A 53 -6.99 17.70 -10.63
N GLY A 54 -5.86 17.68 -11.34
CA GLY A 54 -4.57 18.18 -10.85
C GLY A 54 -3.94 19.20 -11.80
N GLY A 55 -3.10 20.10 -11.27
CA GLY A 55 -2.39 21.14 -12.05
C GLY A 55 -2.97 22.55 -11.91
N LEU A 56 -2.44 23.50 -12.69
CA LEU A 56 -2.82 24.92 -12.66
C LEU A 56 -3.74 25.28 -13.84
N ASN A 57 -4.64 26.23 -13.62
CA ASN A 57 -5.58 26.75 -14.62
C ASN A 57 -6.59 25.72 -15.18
N ASN A 58 -6.98 24.73 -14.37
CA ASN A 58 -8.02 23.79 -14.73
C ASN A 58 -9.40 24.46 -14.66
N LYS A 59 -10.16 24.40 -15.75
CA LYS A 59 -11.53 24.93 -15.81
C LYS A 59 -12.47 23.84 -16.28
N VAL A 60 -13.45 23.49 -15.45
CA VAL A 60 -14.44 22.47 -15.79
C VAL A 60 -15.84 23.02 -15.55
N ASN A 61 -16.71 22.98 -16.56
CA ASN A 61 -18.04 23.58 -16.51
C ASN A 61 -19.07 22.61 -17.08
N LYS A 62 -20.28 22.64 -16.51
CA LYS A 62 -21.45 21.83 -16.93
C LYS A 62 -21.24 20.31 -16.85
N ASN A 63 -20.42 19.83 -15.92
CA ASN A 63 -20.31 18.39 -15.69
C ASN A 63 -21.51 17.90 -14.88
N MET A 64 -22.11 16.81 -15.32
CA MET A 64 -23.08 16.04 -14.56
C MET A 64 -22.54 14.62 -14.49
N ASN A 65 -22.31 14.14 -13.27
CA ASN A 65 -21.82 12.79 -13.04
C ASN A 65 -22.85 12.04 -12.21
N VAL A 66 -23.23 10.85 -12.67
CA VAL A 66 -24.11 9.94 -11.94
C VAL A 66 -23.33 8.66 -11.75
N VAL A 67 -23.07 8.30 -10.50
CA VAL A 67 -22.56 6.97 -10.17
C VAL A 67 -23.74 6.19 -9.63
N PHE A 68 -24.20 5.23 -10.42
CA PHE A 68 -25.29 4.36 -10.04
C PHE A 68 -24.73 3.00 -9.72
N ASP A 69 -24.76 2.66 -8.43
CA ASP A 69 -24.33 1.38 -7.91
C ASP A 69 -25.53 0.75 -7.18
N ASN A 70 -26.14 -0.22 -7.83
CA ASN A 70 -27.41 -0.80 -7.39
C ASN A 70 -27.27 -2.31 -7.24
N ASP A 71 -26.26 -2.70 -6.46
CA ASP A 71 -26.10 -4.06 -5.99
C ASP A 71 -26.71 -4.26 -4.60
N LEU A 72 -26.92 -5.53 -4.23
CA LEU A 72 -27.43 -5.92 -2.91
C LEU A 72 -26.28 -6.04 -1.88
N ILE A 73 -25.06 -6.27 -2.36
CA ILE A 73 -23.81 -6.41 -1.59
C ILE A 73 -22.65 -5.87 -2.44
N ASP A 74 -22.06 -4.74 -2.01
CA ASP A 74 -20.98 -3.99 -2.68
C ASP A 74 -19.65 -4.78 -2.79
N THR A 75 -19.16 -5.33 -1.67
CA THR A 75 -18.00 -6.23 -1.70
C THR A 75 -18.09 -7.28 -0.59
N PRO A 76 -18.45 -8.53 -0.92
CA PRO A 76 -18.38 -9.62 0.04
C PRO A 76 -16.90 -9.92 0.34
N THR A 77 -16.51 -9.70 1.59
CA THR A 77 -15.15 -9.94 2.08
C THR A 77 -15.11 -11.25 2.84
N ASP A 78 -14.27 -12.20 2.40
CA ASP A 78 -14.04 -13.43 3.17
C ASP A 78 -13.04 -13.15 4.31
N ALA A 79 -13.53 -13.12 5.55
CA ALA A 79 -12.73 -12.94 6.75
C ALA A 79 -12.12 -14.25 7.27
N LYS A 80 -12.21 -15.37 6.55
CA LYS A 80 -11.67 -16.66 7.01
C LYS A 80 -10.23 -16.86 6.59
N HIS A 81 -9.33 -16.26 7.36
CA HIS A 81 -7.92 -16.67 7.39
C HIS A 81 -7.74 -17.75 8.46
N THR A 82 -7.74 -19.01 8.06
CA THR A 82 -7.31 -20.12 8.94
C THR A 82 -5.77 -20.20 8.88
N ILE A 83 -5.13 -20.12 10.04
CA ILE A 83 -3.68 -20.28 10.23
C ILE A 83 -3.19 -21.70 9.98
#